data_AF-A0A853J1L3-F1
#
_entry.id   AF-A0A853J1L3-F1
#
_cell.length_a   1.000
_cell.length_b   1.000
_cell.length_c   1.000
_cell.angle_alpha   90.00
_cell.angle_beta   90.00
_cell.angle_gamma   90.00
#
_symmetry.space_group_name_H-M   'P 1'
#
loop_
_entity.id
_entity.type
_entity.pdbx_description
1 polymer ?
#
loop_
_entity_poly.entity_id
_entity_poly.type
_entity_poly.pdbx_seq_one_letter_code
_entity_poly.pdbx_strand_id
1 'polypeptide(L)'
;MKKKIKVWSLFTRNTKDFAHHWGAYFLLISVTNLAVGLAIIPLLTFSAQQILRLGNVPYITLTNLGTIIVEKPGTAVLLLLIGLLLLLFVYWQFAFLILGIQNIHRQTHLNFRQLALATIKKTRRLTPTTIMILIAYFVLVFPFSSIVFKTSLLAKLTIPDFIIDFILDRWYFAILVVLLYLIGTWLAVRLLPLLPALILGDEHPAATVVRSWQATRGQAWRTLFSIILIVIPVMVLTVLLILGLYGFQTYLDQQWQQWSLLGATINLGLLQVTLLLITVFFTVMLYQLATAQAETFQLISVQTIDAPVSKRRRTVLFRLSALALILLVVASTSAFYHAYLTGALTTQPLTISHRGVDNENGVQNTIPALEATAKEKPDYVEMDLHETKDHQFVVMHDENLSALTGRNARPHDLTLAELTQLTARENGHAAKVASFDDYLAAAEAVHQKLLVEIKTTPCDSPEMMDHFIQRYAQRLLADHDQVHSLDYHVVTTLRKKVPTLKTFFILPYTLVFPATPASGYTLESTTLSTTVTDQAHARHQAIYAWTVNDSDDMQKMTFMDADGIITDQLATLKTTLRQMNDHPSYADQLLNYMTSFSSGDNSPF
;
A
#
# COMPACT_ATOMS: atom_id res chain seq x y z
N MET A 1 -34.24 27.10 14.88
CA MET A 1 -33.24 26.88 15.95
C MET A 1 -32.13 25.98 15.44
N LYS A 2 -30.88 26.45 15.36
CA LYS A 2 -29.73 25.60 14.97
C LYS A 2 -29.49 24.56 16.08
N LYS A 3 -30.01 23.33 15.95
CA LYS A 3 -29.70 22.23 16.86
C LYS A 3 -28.17 22.02 16.86
N LYS A 4 -27.56 22.06 18.05
CA LYS A 4 -26.10 21.91 18.23
C LYS A 4 -25.82 20.52 18.77
N ILE A 5 -24.75 19.90 18.28
CA ILE A 5 -24.27 18.61 18.77
C ILE A 5 -23.59 18.85 20.13
N LYS A 6 -24.03 18.12 21.17
CA LYS A 6 -23.38 18.11 22.48
C LYS A 6 -22.27 17.05 22.50
N VAL A 7 -21.10 17.41 21.98
CA VAL A 7 -19.97 16.51 21.68
C VAL A 7 -19.61 15.59 22.86
N TRP A 8 -19.38 16.16 24.05
CA TRP A 8 -18.98 15.38 25.23
C TRP A 8 -20.06 14.39 25.70
N SER A 9 -21.33 14.80 25.65
CA SER A 9 -22.44 13.91 26.04
C SER A 9 -22.63 12.77 25.04
N LEU A 10 -22.36 13.03 23.75
CA LEU A 10 -22.42 12.00 22.71
C LEU A 10 -21.30 10.98 22.92
N PHE A 11 -20.07 11.45 23.14
CA PHE A 11 -18.91 10.58 23.41
C PHE A 11 -19.15 9.68 24.63
N THR A 12 -19.46 10.27 25.79
CA THR A 12 -19.68 9.50 27.03
C THR A 12 -20.83 8.51 26.94
N ARG A 13 -21.91 8.85 26.23
CA ARG A 13 -23.03 7.94 25.97
C ARG A 13 -22.62 6.78 25.08
N ASN A 14 -21.94 7.07 23.97
CA ASN A 14 -21.51 6.08 22.98
C ASN A 14 -20.45 5.13 23.58
N THR A 15 -19.53 5.62 24.41
CA THR A 15 -18.56 4.77 25.12
C THR A 15 -19.24 3.81 26.09
N LYS A 16 -20.28 4.26 26.82
CA LYS A 16 -21.07 3.38 27.71
C LYS A 16 -21.85 2.32 26.92
N ASP A 17 -22.45 2.72 25.80
CA ASP A 17 -23.14 1.81 24.89
C ASP A 17 -22.17 0.74 24.33
N PHE A 18 -20.99 1.16 23.88
CA PHE A 18 -19.93 0.26 23.44
C PHE A 18 -19.54 -0.72 24.54
N ALA A 19 -19.24 -0.25 25.76
CA ALA A 19 -18.85 -1.12 26.86
C ALA A 19 -19.93 -2.17 27.21
N HIS A 20 -21.21 -1.81 27.06
CA HIS A 20 -22.30 -2.76 27.28
C HIS A 20 -22.39 -3.81 26.16
N HIS A 21 -22.17 -3.42 24.91
CA HIS A 21 -22.41 -4.22 23.70
C HIS A 21 -21.15 -4.64 22.92
N TRP A 22 -19.95 -4.50 23.51
CA TRP A 22 -18.67 -4.65 22.80
C TRP A 22 -18.56 -5.96 22.02
N GLY A 23 -19.02 -7.09 22.57
CA GLY A 23 -18.95 -8.39 21.90
C GLY A 23 -19.80 -8.44 20.62
N ALA A 24 -20.94 -7.77 20.59
CA ALA A 24 -21.78 -7.69 19.40
C ALA A 24 -21.14 -6.78 18.33
N TYR A 25 -20.57 -5.64 18.75
CA TYR A 25 -19.85 -4.73 17.85
C TYR A 25 -18.60 -5.38 17.26
N PHE A 26 -17.82 -6.08 18.09
CA PHE A 26 -16.65 -6.83 17.69
C PHE A 26 -17.01 -7.90 16.65
N LEU A 27 -17.99 -8.75 16.94
CA LEU A 27 -18.43 -9.79 15.99
C LEU A 27 -18.94 -9.18 14.68
N LEU A 28 -19.72 -8.10 14.74
CA LEU A 28 -20.23 -7.45 13.54
C LEU A 28 -19.09 -6.98 12.63
N ILE A 29 -18.12 -6.25 13.19
CA ILE A 29 -17.04 -5.64 12.40
C ILE A 29 -16.02 -6.71 11.98
N SER A 30 -15.54 -7.53 12.90
CA SER A 30 -14.51 -8.53 12.63
C SER A 30 -14.98 -9.61 11.65
N VAL A 31 -16.20 -10.14 11.80
CA VAL A 31 -16.72 -11.15 10.85
C VAL A 31 -16.95 -10.54 9.48
N THR A 32 -17.40 -9.28 9.40
CA THR A 32 -17.56 -8.58 8.11
C THR A 32 -16.20 -8.40 7.43
N ASN A 33 -15.18 -7.95 8.17
CA ASN A 33 -13.84 -7.76 7.61
C ASN A 33 -13.20 -9.09 7.20
N LEU A 34 -13.33 -10.15 8.00
CA LEU A 34 -12.88 -11.49 7.63
C LEU A 34 -13.57 -12.01 6.37
N ALA A 35 -14.89 -11.83 6.24
CA ALA A 35 -15.61 -12.24 5.03
C ALA A 35 -15.15 -11.45 3.79
N VAL A 36 -14.89 -10.16 3.95
CA VAL A 36 -14.37 -9.31 2.87
C VAL A 36 -12.95 -9.74 2.47
N GLY A 37 -12.05 -9.91 3.45
CA GLY A 37 -10.65 -10.27 3.23
C GLY A 37 -10.45 -11.68 2.70
N LEU A 38 -11.15 -12.68 3.25
CA LEU A 38 -10.94 -14.09 2.93
C LEU A 38 -11.79 -14.59 1.75
N ALA A 39 -12.88 -13.91 1.39
CA ALA A 39 -13.76 -14.34 0.31
C ALA A 39 -13.90 -13.31 -0.80
N ILE A 40 -14.30 -12.07 -0.48
CA ILE A 40 -14.65 -11.08 -1.52
C ILE A 40 -13.40 -10.62 -2.28
N ILE A 41 -12.32 -10.24 -1.59
CA ILE A 41 -11.09 -9.78 -2.24
C ILE A 41 -10.44 -10.88 -3.12
N PRO A 42 -10.24 -12.12 -2.63
CA PRO A 42 -9.73 -13.21 -3.46
C PRO A 42 -10.63 -13.50 -4.66
N LEU A 43 -11.95 -13.48 -4.49
CA LEU A 43 -12.90 -13.70 -5.59
C LEU A 43 -12.80 -12.62 -6.67
N LEU A 44 -12.77 -11.34 -6.28
CA LEU A 44 -12.63 -10.22 -7.22
C LEU A 44 -11.28 -10.27 -7.94
N THR A 45 -10.20 -10.55 -7.19
CA THR A 45 -8.84 -10.67 -7.75
C THR A 45 -8.75 -11.84 -8.73
N PHE A 46 -9.26 -13.02 -8.36
CA PHE A 46 -9.33 -14.18 -9.23
C PHE A 46 -10.14 -13.88 -10.49
N SER A 47 -11.30 -13.23 -10.35
CA SER A 47 -12.14 -12.87 -11.49
C SER A 47 -11.42 -11.93 -12.45
N ALA A 48 -10.74 -10.90 -11.94
CA ALA A 48 -9.92 -10.00 -12.75
C ALA A 48 -8.79 -10.75 -13.47
N GLN A 49 -8.10 -11.68 -12.78
CA GLN A 49 -7.07 -12.53 -13.39
C GLN A 49 -7.63 -13.40 -14.52
N GLN A 50 -8.81 -14.00 -14.34
CA GLN A 50 -9.43 -14.82 -15.40
C GLN A 50 -9.84 -13.98 -16.60
N ILE A 51 -10.39 -12.78 -16.38
CA ILE A 51 -10.76 -11.84 -17.45
C ILE A 51 -9.52 -11.47 -18.28
N LEU A 52 -8.40 -11.17 -17.61
CA LEU A 52 -7.13 -10.87 -18.27
C LEU A 52 -6.58 -12.05 -19.07
N ARG A 53 -6.58 -13.25 -18.48
CA ARG A 53 -6.12 -14.47 -19.15
C ARG A 53 -6.96 -14.78 -20.39
N LEU A 54 -8.28 -14.74 -20.30
CA LEU A 54 -9.19 -14.97 -21.43
C LEU A 54 -9.06 -13.89 -22.51
N GLY A 55 -8.74 -12.66 -22.11
CA GLY A 55 -8.49 -11.54 -23.00
C GLY A 55 -7.10 -11.53 -23.65
N ASN A 56 -6.20 -12.46 -23.29
CA ASN A 56 -4.78 -12.45 -23.64
C ASN A 56 -4.10 -11.12 -23.29
N VAL A 57 -4.45 -10.54 -22.14
CA VAL A 57 -3.84 -9.31 -21.61
C VAL A 57 -2.90 -9.72 -20.46
N PRO A 58 -1.57 -9.66 -20.65
CA PRO A 58 -0.63 -10.21 -19.67
C PRO A 58 -0.52 -9.37 -18.38
N TYR A 59 -0.85 -8.08 -18.41
CA TYR A 59 -0.78 -7.17 -17.25
C TYR A 59 -1.69 -5.96 -17.43
N ILE A 60 -1.94 -5.21 -16.34
CA ILE A 60 -2.62 -3.90 -16.37
C ILE A 60 -1.72 -2.87 -15.71
N THR A 61 -1.41 -1.79 -16.42
CA THR A 61 -0.74 -0.58 -15.92
C THR A 61 -1.43 0.65 -16.50
N LEU A 62 -1.07 1.85 -16.03
CA LEU A 62 -1.56 3.09 -16.63
C LEU A 62 -1.12 3.26 -18.10
N THR A 63 0.03 2.70 -18.47
CA THR A 63 0.61 2.82 -19.82
C THR A 63 -0.12 1.98 -20.87
N ASN A 64 -0.68 0.82 -20.51
CA ASN A 64 -1.37 -0.05 -21.46
C ASN A 64 -2.91 0.01 -21.36
N LEU A 65 -3.45 0.76 -20.39
CA LEU A 65 -4.89 0.85 -20.16
C LEU A 65 -5.65 1.35 -21.40
N GLY A 66 -5.10 2.36 -22.09
CA GLY A 66 -5.67 2.88 -23.34
C GLY A 66 -5.72 1.83 -24.44
N THR A 67 -4.62 1.07 -24.60
CA THR A 67 -4.52 -0.03 -25.57
C THR A 67 -5.54 -1.13 -25.27
N ILE A 68 -5.74 -1.50 -23.99
CA ILE A 68 -6.75 -2.49 -23.60
C ILE A 68 -8.16 -2.00 -23.98
N ILE A 69 -8.48 -0.72 -23.75
CA ILE A 69 -9.79 -0.15 -24.09
C ILE A 69 -10.05 -0.21 -25.60
N VAL A 70 -9.04 0.13 -26.41
CA VAL A 70 -9.18 0.21 -27.87
C VAL A 70 -9.13 -1.17 -28.52
N GLU A 71 -8.14 -1.99 -28.19
CA GLU A 71 -7.87 -3.27 -28.87
C GLU A 71 -8.63 -4.46 -28.26
N LYS A 72 -8.98 -4.39 -26.97
CA LYS A 72 -9.64 -5.45 -26.21
C LYS A 72 -10.88 -4.94 -25.48
N PRO A 73 -11.87 -4.34 -26.18
CA PRO A 73 -12.99 -3.66 -25.55
C PRO A 73 -13.85 -4.58 -24.66
N GLY A 74 -13.99 -5.87 -25.03
CA GLY A 74 -14.68 -6.86 -24.19
C GLY A 74 -14.00 -7.06 -22.83
N THR A 75 -12.67 -7.19 -22.81
CA THR A 75 -11.87 -7.27 -21.59
C THR A 75 -12.00 -5.99 -20.77
N ALA A 76 -11.91 -4.82 -21.41
CA ALA A 76 -12.06 -3.53 -20.75
C ALA A 76 -13.43 -3.37 -20.07
N VAL A 77 -14.52 -3.75 -20.75
CA VAL A 77 -15.88 -3.73 -20.17
C VAL A 77 -15.99 -4.66 -18.98
N LEU A 78 -15.47 -5.90 -19.07
CA LEU A 78 -15.49 -6.84 -17.96
C LEU A 78 -14.68 -6.34 -16.75
N LEU A 79 -13.52 -5.74 -16.97
CA LEU A 79 -12.72 -5.12 -15.90
C LEU A 79 -13.45 -3.93 -15.27
N LEU A 80 -14.10 -3.09 -16.07
CA LEU A 80 -14.92 -1.99 -15.57
C LEU A 80 -16.08 -2.52 -14.71
N LEU A 81 -16.72 -3.61 -15.11
CA LEU A 81 -17.77 -4.27 -14.33
C LEU A 81 -17.24 -4.81 -13.00
N ILE A 82 -16.02 -5.36 -12.95
CA ILE A 82 -15.36 -5.74 -11.70
C ILE A 82 -15.11 -4.52 -10.81
N GLY A 83 -14.62 -3.40 -11.37
CA GLY A 83 -14.44 -2.15 -10.63
C GLY A 83 -15.76 -1.60 -10.06
N LEU A 84 -16.84 -1.63 -10.84
CA LEU A 84 -18.17 -1.24 -10.38
C LEU A 84 -18.70 -2.19 -9.29
N LEU A 85 -18.43 -3.49 -9.42
CA LEU A 85 -18.78 -4.49 -8.42
C LEU A 85 -18.01 -4.28 -7.10
N LEU A 86 -16.72 -3.92 -7.18
CA LEU A 86 -15.91 -3.54 -6.03
C LEU A 86 -16.54 -2.33 -5.30
N LEU A 87 -16.88 -1.27 -6.02
CA LEU A 87 -17.54 -0.09 -5.44
C LEU A 87 -18.89 -0.43 -4.81
N LEU A 88 -19.65 -1.34 -5.43
CA LEU A 88 -20.90 -1.85 -4.88
C LEU A 88 -20.68 -2.61 -3.57
N PHE A 89 -19.63 -3.43 -3.49
CA PHE A 89 -19.25 -4.14 -2.27
C PHE A 89 -18.79 -3.20 -1.16
N VAL A 90 -17.99 -2.18 -1.49
CA VAL A 90 -17.59 -1.13 -0.54
C VAL A 90 -18.84 -0.45 0.02
N TYR A 91 -19.78 -0.01 -0.83
CA TYR A 91 -21.04 0.56 -0.38
C TYR A 91 -21.85 -0.42 0.48
N TRP A 92 -21.95 -1.69 0.07
CA TRP A 92 -22.65 -2.72 0.83
C TRP A 92 -22.04 -2.92 2.21
N GLN A 93 -20.71 -2.93 2.33
CA GLN A 93 -20.00 -3.03 3.61
C GLN A 93 -20.35 -1.84 4.52
N PHE A 94 -20.25 -0.61 4.02
CA PHE A 94 -20.66 0.58 4.77
C PHE A 94 -22.12 0.53 5.22
N ALA A 95 -23.03 0.14 4.33
CA ALA A 95 -24.45 0.01 4.64
C ALA A 95 -24.74 -1.08 5.68
N PHE A 96 -24.08 -2.24 5.55
CA PHE A 96 -24.18 -3.34 6.49
C PHE A 96 -23.68 -2.94 7.89
N LEU A 97 -22.53 -2.24 7.96
CA LEU A 97 -21.96 -1.77 9.23
C LEU A 97 -22.84 -0.70 9.87
N ILE A 98 -23.33 0.29 9.12
CA ILE A 98 -24.21 1.34 9.66
C ILE A 98 -25.51 0.73 10.18
N LEU A 99 -26.18 -0.12 9.40
CA LEU A 99 -27.41 -0.80 9.83
C LEU A 99 -27.17 -1.74 11.02
N GLY A 100 -26.04 -2.46 11.03
CA GLY A 100 -25.68 -3.37 12.12
C GLY A 100 -25.39 -2.63 13.42
N ILE A 101 -24.64 -1.52 13.35
CA ILE A 101 -24.34 -0.66 14.50
C ILE A 101 -25.63 -0.05 15.04
N GLN A 102 -26.52 0.43 14.17
CA GLN A 102 -27.83 0.92 14.58
C GLN A 102 -28.69 -0.17 15.20
N ASN A 103 -28.65 -1.40 14.67
CA ASN A 103 -29.39 -2.54 15.21
C ASN A 103 -28.95 -2.91 16.63
N ILE A 104 -27.65 -2.79 16.91
CA ILE A 104 -27.10 -2.98 18.27
C ILE A 104 -27.45 -1.78 19.15
N HIS A 105 -27.15 -0.56 18.70
CA HIS A 105 -27.37 0.67 19.47
C HIS A 105 -28.84 0.87 19.87
N ARG A 106 -29.77 0.61 18.94
CA ARG A 106 -31.21 0.78 19.13
C ARG A 106 -31.93 -0.50 19.55
N GLN A 107 -31.21 -1.61 19.73
CA GLN A 107 -31.77 -2.91 20.14
C GLN A 107 -32.92 -3.40 19.23
N THR A 108 -32.84 -3.19 17.91
CA THR A 108 -33.89 -3.63 16.96
C THR A 108 -33.88 -5.14 16.71
N HIS A 109 -32.89 -5.86 17.27
CA HIS A 109 -32.83 -7.32 17.39
C HIS A 109 -32.78 -8.14 16.10
N LEU A 110 -32.60 -7.52 14.93
CA LEU A 110 -32.41 -8.22 13.66
C LEU A 110 -31.28 -9.25 13.77
N ASN A 111 -31.53 -10.46 13.28
CA ASN A 111 -30.48 -11.47 13.13
C ASN A 111 -29.62 -11.17 11.89
N PHE A 112 -28.47 -11.85 11.76
CA PHE A 112 -27.53 -11.61 10.67
C PHE A 112 -28.17 -11.72 9.28
N ARG A 113 -29.03 -12.72 9.06
CA ARG A 113 -29.71 -12.92 7.76
C ARG A 113 -30.68 -11.77 7.46
N GLN A 114 -31.46 -11.35 8.45
CA GLN A 114 -32.37 -10.21 8.32
C GLN A 114 -31.62 -8.90 8.06
N LEU A 115 -30.48 -8.70 8.73
CA LEU A 115 -29.62 -7.55 8.50
C LEU A 115 -29.07 -7.57 7.07
N ALA A 116 -28.53 -8.71 6.61
CA ALA A 116 -28.03 -8.86 5.24
C ALA A 116 -29.13 -8.61 4.19
N LEU A 117 -30.33 -9.14 4.40
CA LEU A 117 -31.48 -8.90 3.52
C LEU A 117 -31.92 -7.43 3.53
N ALA A 118 -31.91 -6.77 4.68
CA ALA A 118 -32.21 -5.35 4.80
C ALA A 118 -31.18 -4.50 4.04
N THR A 119 -29.89 -4.83 4.17
CA THR A 119 -28.81 -4.20 3.40
C THR A 119 -29.01 -4.41 1.91
N ILE A 120 -29.26 -5.63 1.45
CA ILE A 120 -29.52 -5.93 0.02
C ILE A 120 -30.71 -5.13 -0.50
N LYS A 121 -31.80 -5.01 0.29
CA LYS A 121 -32.97 -4.21 -0.10
C LYS A 121 -32.63 -2.72 -0.28
N LYS A 122 -31.72 -2.17 0.55
CA LYS A 122 -31.22 -0.80 0.40
C LYS A 122 -30.26 -0.68 -0.80
N THR A 123 -29.35 -1.64 -0.99
CA THR A 123 -28.43 -1.69 -2.14
C THR A 123 -29.15 -1.80 -3.48
N ARG A 124 -30.27 -2.52 -3.57
CA ARG A 124 -31.10 -2.61 -4.79
C ARG A 124 -31.76 -1.29 -5.22
N ARG A 125 -31.78 -0.28 -4.35
CA ARG A 125 -32.33 1.06 -4.65
C ARG A 125 -31.27 2.03 -5.18
N LEU A 126 -30.03 1.59 -5.38
CA LEU A 126 -28.97 2.42 -5.92
C LEU A 126 -29.31 2.88 -7.35
N THR A 127 -29.16 4.18 -7.59
CA THR A 127 -29.25 4.77 -8.92
C THR A 127 -27.83 5.09 -9.42
N PRO A 128 -27.63 5.28 -10.73
CA PRO A 128 -26.34 5.73 -11.28
C PRO A 128 -25.84 7.02 -10.61
N THR A 129 -26.76 7.93 -10.24
CA THR A 129 -26.44 9.15 -9.50
C THR A 129 -25.86 8.84 -8.12
N THR A 130 -26.39 7.85 -7.39
CA THR A 130 -25.80 7.42 -6.12
C THR A 130 -24.38 6.91 -6.32
N ILE A 131 -24.12 6.11 -7.36
CA ILE A 131 -22.79 5.56 -7.65
C ILE A 131 -21.79 6.69 -7.92
N MET A 132 -22.16 7.70 -8.72
CA MET A 132 -21.30 8.86 -8.97
C MET A 132 -20.99 9.67 -7.70
N ILE A 133 -21.99 9.89 -6.85
CA ILE A 133 -21.80 10.58 -5.57
C ILE A 133 -20.89 9.76 -4.64
N LEU A 134 -21.03 8.43 -4.61
CA LEU A 134 -20.18 7.56 -3.81
C LEU A 134 -18.74 7.55 -4.31
N ILE A 135 -18.50 7.50 -5.62
CA ILE A 135 -17.15 7.63 -6.19
C ILE A 135 -16.53 8.96 -5.75
N ALA A 136 -17.24 10.07 -5.93
CA ALA A 136 -16.75 11.39 -5.51
C ALA A 136 -16.48 11.46 -4.00
N TYR A 137 -17.36 10.86 -3.18
CA TYR A 137 -17.18 10.78 -1.74
C TYR A 137 -15.97 9.94 -1.33
N PHE A 138 -15.77 8.77 -1.96
CA PHE A 138 -14.63 7.91 -1.67
C PHE A 138 -13.32 8.54 -2.12
N VAL A 139 -13.26 9.17 -3.29
CA VAL A 139 -12.08 9.95 -3.72
C VAL A 139 -11.75 11.06 -2.73
N LEU A 140 -12.76 11.75 -2.19
CA LEU A 140 -12.57 12.80 -1.19
C LEU A 140 -12.01 12.26 0.14
N VAL A 141 -12.52 11.11 0.59
CA VAL A 141 -12.14 10.50 1.87
C VAL A 141 -10.87 9.64 1.76
N PHE A 142 -10.51 9.26 0.54
CA PHE A 142 -9.41 8.35 0.23
C PHE A 142 -8.07 8.75 0.86
N PRO A 143 -7.61 10.02 0.80
CA PRO A 143 -6.37 10.45 1.46
C PRO A 143 -6.36 10.28 2.98
N PHE A 144 -7.54 10.09 3.59
CA PHE A 144 -7.73 9.88 5.02
C PHE A 144 -8.07 8.42 5.36
N SER A 145 -8.21 7.56 4.35
CA SER A 145 -8.70 6.19 4.54
C SER A 145 -7.72 5.33 5.34
N SER A 146 -6.41 5.53 5.18
CA SER A 146 -5.35 4.89 5.96
C SER A 146 -5.40 5.23 7.45
N ILE A 147 -5.83 6.46 7.78
CA ILE A 147 -5.94 6.96 9.16
C ILE A 147 -7.30 6.60 9.79
N VAL A 148 -8.38 6.68 9.00
CA VAL A 148 -9.76 6.72 9.53
C VAL A 148 -10.57 5.47 9.22
N PHE A 149 -10.43 4.87 8.04
CA PHE A 149 -11.36 3.83 7.59
C PHE A 149 -10.78 2.43 7.46
N LYS A 150 -9.44 2.26 7.46
CA LYS A 150 -8.71 0.97 7.40
C LYS A 150 -9.57 -0.20 6.88
N THR A 151 -10.06 -0.10 5.65
CA THR A 151 -10.82 -1.17 5.00
C THR A 151 -9.92 -1.86 4.00
N SER A 152 -9.85 -3.20 4.03
CA SER A 152 -9.06 -4.01 3.10
C SER A 152 -9.41 -3.78 1.62
N LEU A 153 -10.62 -3.26 1.32
CA LEU A 153 -11.04 -2.95 -0.06
C LEU A 153 -10.44 -1.66 -0.62
N LEU A 154 -10.07 -0.71 0.24
CA LEU A 154 -9.51 0.60 -0.17
C LEU A 154 -8.00 0.67 0.02
N ALA A 155 -7.42 -0.25 0.78
CA ALA A 155 -6.02 -0.20 1.17
C ALA A 155 -5.04 -0.56 0.05
N LYS A 156 -5.49 -1.26 -1.01
CA LYS A 156 -4.72 -1.42 -2.25
C LYS A 156 -4.47 -0.10 -3.00
N LEU A 157 -5.33 0.90 -2.78
CA LEU A 157 -5.16 2.21 -3.38
C LEU A 157 -4.26 3.00 -2.41
N THR A 158 -3.00 3.19 -2.78
CA THR A 158 -2.04 4.04 -2.07
C THR A 158 -1.36 4.92 -3.10
N ILE A 159 -0.80 6.05 -2.66
CA ILE A 159 0.03 6.89 -3.51
C ILE A 159 1.45 6.33 -3.37
N PRO A 160 2.09 5.89 -4.47
CA PRO A 160 3.48 5.44 -4.46
C PRO A 160 4.46 6.50 -3.94
N ASP A 161 5.55 6.07 -3.33
CA ASP A 161 6.48 6.96 -2.63
C ASP A 161 7.21 7.88 -3.60
N PHE A 162 7.56 7.39 -4.80
CA PHE A 162 8.18 8.23 -5.82
C PHE A 162 7.32 9.45 -6.24
N ILE A 163 5.98 9.36 -6.11
CA ILE A 163 5.09 10.50 -6.36
C ILE A 163 5.17 11.49 -5.20
N ILE A 164 5.26 10.99 -3.97
CA ILE A 164 5.42 11.81 -2.78
C ILE A 164 6.76 12.55 -2.83
N ASP A 165 7.86 11.86 -3.16
CA ASP A 165 9.19 12.45 -3.29
C ASP A 165 9.20 13.55 -4.36
N PHE A 166 8.64 13.28 -5.54
CA PHE A 166 8.51 14.28 -6.60
C PHE A 166 7.72 15.54 -6.16
N ILE A 167 6.70 15.36 -5.31
CA ILE A 167 5.93 16.48 -4.73
C ILE A 167 6.77 17.26 -3.72
N LEU A 168 7.55 16.57 -2.88
CA LEU A 168 8.32 17.15 -1.79
C LEU A 168 9.59 17.88 -2.27
N ASP A 169 10.22 17.41 -3.34
CA ASP A 169 11.37 18.06 -3.99
C ASP A 169 11.08 19.50 -4.44
N ARG A 170 9.80 19.82 -4.62
CA ARG A 170 9.33 21.12 -5.09
C ARG A 170 8.38 21.71 -4.06
N TRP A 171 8.88 22.63 -3.24
CA TRP A 171 8.12 23.28 -2.16
C TRP A 171 6.74 23.83 -2.58
N TYR A 172 6.58 24.30 -3.83
CA TYR A 172 5.30 24.80 -4.33
C TYR A 172 4.27 23.69 -4.57
N PHE A 173 4.69 22.49 -4.98
CA PHE A 173 3.83 21.31 -5.02
C PHE A 173 3.48 20.83 -3.62
N ALA A 174 4.43 20.86 -2.68
CA ALA A 174 4.14 20.57 -1.28
C ALA A 174 3.06 21.51 -0.70
N ILE A 175 3.14 22.82 -0.97
CA ILE A 175 2.08 23.78 -0.57
C ILE A 175 0.74 23.45 -1.22
N LEU A 176 0.73 23.16 -2.53
CA LEU A 176 -0.49 22.78 -3.23
C LEU A 176 -1.14 21.56 -2.59
N VAL A 177 -0.35 20.53 -2.29
CA VAL A 177 -0.82 19.31 -1.64
C VAL A 177 -1.36 19.60 -0.25
N VAL A 178 -0.65 20.36 0.59
CA VAL A 178 -1.15 20.77 1.91
C VAL A 178 -2.49 21.51 1.79
N LEU A 179 -2.63 22.44 0.84
CA LEU A 179 -3.91 23.13 0.60
C LEU A 179 -5.02 22.16 0.17
N LEU A 180 -4.72 21.20 -0.72
CA LEU A 180 -5.67 20.17 -1.14
C LEU A 180 -6.09 19.28 0.04
N TYR A 181 -5.16 18.89 0.92
CA TYR A 181 -5.47 18.13 2.14
C TYR A 181 -6.31 18.94 3.11
N LEU A 182 -6.05 20.23 3.30
CA LEU A 182 -6.86 21.10 4.16
C LEU A 182 -8.29 21.28 3.62
N ILE A 183 -8.43 21.53 2.31
CA ILE A 183 -9.72 21.64 1.63
C ILE A 183 -10.45 20.29 1.70
N GLY A 184 -9.77 19.20 1.39
CA GLY A 184 -10.30 17.83 1.44
C GLY A 184 -10.78 17.46 2.84
N THR A 185 -9.98 17.75 3.87
CA THR A 185 -10.34 17.53 5.28
C THR A 185 -11.59 18.33 5.64
N TRP A 186 -11.62 19.61 5.28
CA TRP A 186 -12.76 20.47 5.55
C TRP A 186 -14.03 19.94 4.86
N LEU A 187 -13.94 19.52 3.59
CA LEU A 187 -15.04 18.91 2.85
C LEU A 187 -15.49 17.58 3.47
N ALA A 188 -14.57 16.67 3.80
CA ALA A 188 -14.85 15.38 4.41
C ALA A 188 -15.57 15.53 5.75
N VAL A 189 -15.10 16.44 6.61
CA VAL A 189 -15.73 16.80 7.88
C VAL A 189 -17.16 17.34 7.67
N ARG A 190 -17.37 18.16 6.63
CA ARG A 190 -18.68 18.72 6.30
C ARG A 190 -19.65 17.73 5.67
N LEU A 191 -19.13 16.71 4.99
CA LEU A 191 -19.91 15.65 4.35
C LEU A 191 -19.97 14.36 5.19
N LEU A 192 -19.46 14.37 6.43
CA LEU A 192 -19.56 13.23 7.35
C LEU A 192 -20.98 12.62 7.46
N PRO A 193 -22.09 13.38 7.58
CA PRO A 193 -23.43 12.78 7.66
C PRO A 193 -23.99 12.30 6.31
N LEU A 194 -23.31 12.57 5.19
CA LEU A 194 -23.80 12.25 3.85
C LEU A 194 -23.98 10.74 3.67
N LEU A 195 -22.99 9.94 4.09
CA LEU A 195 -23.02 8.50 3.86
C LEU A 195 -24.19 7.81 4.61
N PRO A 196 -24.41 8.05 5.92
CA PRO A 196 -25.64 7.59 6.59
C PRO A 196 -26.92 8.12 5.95
N ALA A 197 -26.94 9.38 5.49
CA ALA A 197 -28.12 9.96 4.84
C ALA A 197 -28.46 9.29 3.50
N LEU A 198 -27.45 8.95 2.70
CA LEU A 198 -27.63 8.20 1.44
C LEU A 198 -28.10 6.76 1.65
N ILE A 199 -27.66 6.12 2.73
CA ILE A 199 -27.98 4.70 3.02
C ILE A 199 -29.36 4.57 3.68
N LEU A 200 -29.63 5.41 4.68
CA LEU A 200 -30.80 5.28 5.54
C LEU A 200 -31.97 6.16 5.10
N GLY A 201 -31.69 7.30 4.46
CA GLY A 201 -32.69 8.20 3.94
C GLY A 201 -33.50 7.59 2.79
N ASP A 202 -34.63 8.23 2.51
CA ASP A 202 -35.51 7.87 1.39
C ASP A 202 -35.56 8.98 0.31
N GLU A 203 -34.72 10.01 0.45
CA GLU A 203 -34.63 11.13 -0.50
C GLU A 203 -33.77 10.82 -1.73
N HIS A 204 -33.95 11.62 -2.78
CA HIS A 204 -33.13 11.51 -3.99
C HIS A 204 -31.66 11.87 -3.67
N PRO A 205 -30.65 11.10 -4.14
CA PRO A 205 -29.25 11.27 -3.77
C PRO A 205 -28.68 12.68 -3.94
N ALA A 206 -29.01 13.34 -5.05
CA ALA A 206 -28.56 14.71 -5.31
C ALA A 206 -29.14 15.72 -4.31
N ALA A 207 -30.41 15.54 -3.91
CA ALA A 207 -31.02 16.37 -2.87
C ALA A 207 -30.35 16.13 -1.52
N THR A 208 -30.01 14.87 -1.20
CA THR A 208 -29.29 14.50 0.02
C THR A 208 -27.93 15.21 0.13
N VAL A 209 -27.18 15.35 -0.97
CA VAL A 209 -25.91 16.10 -1.00
C VAL A 209 -26.14 17.56 -0.65
N VAL A 210 -27.10 18.22 -1.32
CA VAL A 210 -27.40 19.64 -1.10
C VAL A 210 -27.87 19.88 0.33
N ARG A 211 -28.76 19.04 0.87
CA ARG A 211 -29.25 19.17 2.25
C ARG A 211 -28.16 18.90 3.28
N SER A 212 -27.31 17.90 3.05
CA SER A 212 -26.15 17.63 3.91
C SER A 212 -25.22 18.84 3.94
N TRP A 213 -24.94 19.43 2.77
CA TRP A 213 -24.14 20.64 2.65
C TRP A 213 -24.79 21.85 3.34
N GLN A 214 -26.10 22.05 3.23
CA GLN A 214 -26.75 23.17 3.90
C GLN A 214 -26.77 22.97 5.42
N ALA A 215 -27.03 21.75 5.88
CA ALA A 215 -27.18 21.43 7.30
C ALA A 215 -25.88 21.57 8.10
N THR A 216 -24.73 21.23 7.51
CA THR A 216 -23.43 21.30 8.20
C THR A 216 -22.81 22.71 8.22
N ARG A 217 -23.49 23.72 7.66
CA ARG A 217 -22.96 25.09 7.56
C ARG A 217 -22.70 25.68 8.96
N GLY A 218 -21.43 26.02 9.21
CA GLY A 218 -20.99 26.58 10.48
C GLY A 218 -20.84 25.55 11.62
N GLN A 219 -20.88 24.24 11.32
CA GLN A 219 -20.68 23.17 12.29
C GLN A 219 -19.35 22.41 12.11
N ALA A 220 -18.60 22.68 11.02
CA ALA A 220 -17.37 21.97 10.66
C ALA A 220 -16.37 21.87 11.82
N TRP A 221 -16.06 22.98 12.49
CA TRP A 221 -15.15 23.00 13.64
C TRP A 221 -15.61 22.13 14.82
N ARG A 222 -16.93 22.04 15.07
CA ARG A 222 -17.46 21.17 16.12
C ARG A 222 -17.38 19.70 15.73
N THR A 223 -17.63 19.38 14.47
CA THR A 223 -17.47 18.01 13.95
C THR A 223 -16.00 17.60 14.01
N LEU A 224 -15.08 18.47 13.58
CA LEU A 224 -13.64 18.22 13.67
C LEU A 224 -13.21 18.00 15.12
N PHE A 225 -13.63 18.85 16.06
CA PHE A 225 -13.35 18.65 17.48
C PHE A 225 -13.93 17.33 18.01
N SER A 226 -15.10 16.90 17.53
CA SER A 226 -15.69 15.61 17.89
C SER A 226 -14.84 14.42 17.40
N ILE A 227 -14.28 14.53 16.18
CA ILE A 227 -13.38 13.52 15.63
C ILE A 227 -12.08 13.49 16.43
N ILE A 228 -11.49 14.65 16.72
CA ILE A 228 -10.26 14.77 17.52
C ILE A 228 -10.44 14.14 18.92
N LEU A 229 -11.60 14.35 19.55
CA LEU A 229 -11.93 13.76 20.85
C LEU A 229 -11.98 12.22 20.82
N ILE A 230 -12.21 11.61 19.65
CA ILE A 230 -12.18 10.17 19.45
C ILE A 230 -10.74 9.72 19.11
N VAL A 231 -10.07 10.41 18.20
CA VAL A 231 -8.75 10.04 17.67
C VAL A 231 -7.64 10.16 18.71
N ILE A 232 -7.51 11.30 19.40
CA ILE A 232 -6.37 11.56 20.29
C ILE A 232 -6.30 10.54 21.44
N PRO A 233 -7.37 10.25 22.20
CA PRO A 233 -7.29 9.27 23.29
C PRO A 233 -6.95 7.87 22.80
N VAL A 234 -7.45 7.48 21.63
CA VAL A 234 -7.10 6.20 20.99
C VAL A 234 -5.62 6.16 20.64
N MET A 235 -5.09 7.21 20.01
CA MET A 235 -3.67 7.30 19.66
C MET A 235 -2.78 7.24 20.90
N VAL A 236 -3.10 8.00 21.94
CA VAL A 236 -2.36 7.99 23.22
C VAL A 236 -2.40 6.61 23.86
N LEU A 237 -3.56 5.95 23.89
CA LEU A 237 -3.68 4.59 24.43
C LEU A 237 -2.84 3.59 23.64
N THR A 238 -2.83 3.68 22.31
CA THR A 238 -2.00 2.82 21.44
C THR A 238 -0.51 3.02 21.72
N VAL A 239 -0.05 4.28 21.81
CA VAL A 239 1.37 4.58 22.13
C VAL A 239 1.75 4.06 23.51
N LEU A 240 0.91 4.27 24.53
CA LEU A 240 1.16 3.76 25.88
C LEU A 240 1.19 2.23 25.94
N LEU A 241 0.31 1.56 25.18
CA LEU A 241 0.32 0.11 25.03
C LEU A 241 1.65 -0.36 24.43
N ILE A 242 2.07 0.24 23.32
CA ILE A 242 3.33 -0.10 22.62
C ILE A 242 4.53 0.07 23.57
N LEU A 243 4.65 1.23 24.22
CA LEU A 243 5.73 1.49 25.17
C LEU A 243 5.71 0.52 26.35
N GLY A 244 4.53 0.18 26.86
CA GLY A 244 4.37 -0.78 27.94
C GLY A 244 4.79 -2.21 27.55
N LEU A 245 4.36 -2.69 26.38
CA LEU A 245 4.73 -4.00 25.86
C LEU A 245 6.22 -4.09 25.53
N TYR A 246 6.78 -3.04 24.91
CA TYR A 246 8.21 -2.96 24.63
C TYR A 246 9.03 -3.01 25.92
N GLY A 247 8.73 -2.14 26.89
CA GLY A 247 9.45 -2.12 28.17
C GLY A 247 9.32 -3.44 28.95
N PHE A 248 8.15 -4.08 28.91
CA PHE A 248 7.96 -5.40 29.51
C PHE A 248 8.77 -6.49 28.81
N GLN A 249 8.84 -6.47 27.48
CA GLN A 249 9.66 -7.43 26.74
C GLN A 249 11.15 -7.21 26.99
N THR A 250 11.62 -5.95 27.01
CA THR A 250 13.01 -5.64 27.36
C THR A 250 13.39 -6.19 28.73
N TYR A 251 12.47 -6.10 29.70
CA TYR A 251 12.67 -6.71 31.02
C TYR A 251 12.77 -8.24 30.96
N LEU A 252 11.90 -8.91 30.18
CA LEU A 252 11.97 -10.36 29.98
C LEU A 252 13.29 -10.79 29.33
N ASP A 253 13.71 -10.08 28.29
CA ASP A 253 14.96 -10.33 27.54
C ASP A 253 16.21 -10.19 28.42
N GLN A 254 16.17 -9.29 29.40
CA GLN A 254 17.30 -9.09 30.31
C GLN A 254 17.29 -10.02 31.52
N GLN A 255 16.13 -10.24 32.14
CA GLN A 255 16.03 -10.92 33.44
C GLN A 255 15.67 -12.39 33.30
N TRP A 256 14.76 -12.74 32.37
CA TRP A 256 14.12 -14.06 32.26
C TRP A 256 14.23 -14.63 30.84
N GLN A 257 15.45 -14.74 30.33
CA GLN A 257 15.75 -15.14 28.94
C GLN A 257 15.04 -16.43 28.49
N GLN A 258 14.89 -17.44 29.37
CA GLN A 258 14.19 -18.68 29.02
C GLN A 258 12.71 -18.50 28.67
N TRP A 259 12.09 -17.39 29.07
CA TRP A 259 10.69 -17.07 28.82
C TRP A 259 10.48 -16.00 27.74
N SER A 260 11.56 -15.42 27.22
CA SER A 260 11.50 -14.26 26.31
C SER A 260 10.72 -14.53 25.02
N LEU A 261 10.95 -15.66 24.36
CA LEU A 261 10.24 -16.03 23.13
C LEU A 261 8.73 -16.21 23.37
N LEU A 262 8.37 -16.92 24.45
CA LEU A 262 6.98 -17.11 24.84
C LEU A 262 6.33 -15.77 25.19
N GLY A 263 7.03 -14.94 25.96
CA GLY A 263 6.60 -13.58 26.30
C GLY A 263 6.37 -12.71 25.07
N ALA A 264 7.29 -12.75 24.10
CA ALA A 264 7.20 -11.99 22.85
C ALA A 264 6.03 -12.44 21.99
N THR A 265 5.82 -13.75 21.87
CA THR A 265 4.68 -14.34 21.16
C THR A 265 3.35 -13.89 21.79
N ILE A 266 3.28 -13.92 23.12
CA ILE A 266 2.10 -13.45 23.88
C ILE A 266 1.92 -11.94 23.72
N ASN A 267 2.99 -11.14 23.77
CA ASN A 267 2.96 -9.69 23.62
C ASN A 267 2.45 -9.29 22.23
N LEU A 268 2.91 -9.94 21.15
CA LEU A 268 2.37 -9.74 19.80
C LEU A 268 0.88 -10.11 19.72
N GLY A 269 0.49 -11.23 20.30
CA GLY A 269 -0.92 -11.63 20.39
C GLY A 269 -1.78 -10.60 21.11
N LEU A 270 -1.32 -10.10 22.26
CA LEU A 270 -2.02 -9.09 23.05
C LEU A 270 -2.10 -7.75 22.31
N LEU A 271 -1.01 -7.33 21.66
CA LEU A 271 -0.98 -6.15 20.81
C LEU A 271 -2.05 -6.27 19.72
N GLN A 272 -2.05 -7.36 18.95
CA GLN A 272 -2.98 -7.57 17.83
C GLN A 272 -4.44 -7.51 18.29
N VAL A 273 -4.79 -8.21 19.37
CA VAL A 273 -6.16 -8.19 19.91
C VAL A 273 -6.55 -6.80 20.38
N THR A 274 -5.63 -6.08 21.04
CA THR A 274 -5.90 -4.74 21.54
C THR A 274 -6.08 -3.74 20.41
N LEU A 275 -5.22 -3.79 19.38
CA LEU A 275 -5.35 -2.97 18.17
C LEU A 275 -6.67 -3.25 17.44
N LEU A 276 -7.07 -4.52 17.32
CA LEU A 276 -8.36 -4.89 16.75
C LEU A 276 -9.53 -4.31 17.55
N LEU A 277 -9.50 -4.40 18.89
CA LEU A 277 -10.52 -3.81 19.76
C LEU A 277 -10.56 -2.27 19.65
N ILE A 278 -9.40 -1.63 19.55
CA ILE A 278 -9.26 -0.20 19.34
C ILE A 278 -9.88 0.20 17.99
N THR A 279 -9.57 -0.52 16.90
CA THR A 279 -10.16 -0.27 15.58
C THR A 279 -11.67 -0.44 15.61
N VAL A 280 -12.18 -1.51 16.22
CA VAL A 280 -13.64 -1.74 16.40
C VAL A 280 -14.28 -0.58 17.17
N PHE A 281 -13.67 -0.15 18.28
CA PHE A 281 -14.15 1.00 19.07
C PHE A 281 -14.17 2.27 18.21
N PHE A 282 -13.08 2.59 17.54
CA PHE A 282 -12.93 3.77 16.70
C PHE A 282 -13.99 3.80 15.58
N THR A 283 -14.15 2.70 14.85
CA THR A 283 -15.14 2.52 13.80
C THR A 283 -16.57 2.75 14.32
N VAL A 284 -16.93 2.16 15.47
CA VAL A 284 -18.26 2.37 16.08
C VAL A 284 -18.48 3.83 16.46
N MET A 285 -17.49 4.47 17.09
CA MET A 285 -17.60 5.88 17.50
C MET A 285 -17.80 6.80 16.29
N LEU A 286 -17.05 6.58 15.21
CA LEU A 286 -17.15 7.39 13.99
C LEU A 286 -18.49 7.20 13.29
N TYR A 287 -18.97 5.96 13.12
CA TYR A 287 -20.29 5.70 12.50
C TYR A 287 -21.45 6.23 13.34
N GLN A 288 -21.38 6.09 14.67
CA GLN A 288 -22.39 6.66 15.56
C GLN A 288 -22.36 8.20 15.53
N LEU A 289 -21.17 8.82 15.43
CA LEU A 289 -21.05 10.26 15.22
C LEU A 289 -21.70 10.70 13.90
N ALA A 290 -21.34 10.07 12.78
CA ALA A 290 -21.90 10.38 11.46
C ALA A 290 -23.43 10.22 11.43
N THR A 291 -23.94 9.14 12.02
CA THR A 291 -25.37 8.84 12.13
C THR A 291 -26.09 9.86 13.01
N ALA A 292 -25.56 10.15 14.21
CA ALA A 292 -26.16 11.13 15.12
C ALA A 292 -26.21 12.53 14.51
N GLN A 293 -25.26 12.89 13.66
CA GLN A 293 -25.31 14.13 12.88
C GLN A 293 -26.45 14.10 11.86
N ALA A 294 -26.57 13.02 11.08
CA ALA A 294 -27.66 12.87 10.11
C ALA A 294 -29.04 12.98 10.79
N GLU A 295 -29.22 12.41 11.98
CA GLU A 295 -30.44 12.55 12.79
C GLU A 295 -30.64 13.98 13.32
N THR A 296 -29.60 14.59 13.90
CA THR A 296 -29.65 15.95 14.47
C THR A 296 -30.02 16.99 13.42
N PHE A 297 -29.53 16.78 12.19
CA PHE A 297 -29.79 17.61 11.03
C PHE A 297 -31.05 17.22 10.26
N GLN A 298 -31.82 16.23 10.74
CA GLN A 298 -33.07 15.78 10.12
C GLN A 298 -32.89 15.29 8.67
N LEU A 299 -31.71 14.78 8.34
CA LEU A 299 -31.42 14.15 7.05
C LEU A 299 -31.97 12.72 6.98
N ILE A 300 -32.12 12.09 8.14
CA ILE A 300 -32.77 10.78 8.30
C ILE A 300 -33.82 10.87 9.41
N SER A 301 -34.87 10.08 9.30
CA SER A 301 -35.90 10.02 10.34
C SER A 301 -35.33 9.38 11.61
N VAL A 302 -35.61 10.01 12.75
CA VAL A 302 -35.38 9.37 14.05
C VAL A 302 -36.43 8.28 14.17
N GLN A 303 -36.10 7.05 13.81
CA GLN A 303 -36.96 5.91 14.10
C GLN A 303 -36.86 5.61 15.60
N THR A 304 -37.83 6.10 16.37
CA THR A 304 -38.12 5.61 17.71
C THR A 304 -38.77 4.25 17.57
N ILE A 305 -37.96 3.19 17.57
CA ILE A 305 -38.48 1.83 17.66
C ILE A 305 -38.58 1.56 19.16
N ASP A 306 -39.81 1.42 19.65
CA ASP A 306 -40.07 0.84 20.97
C ASP A 306 -39.51 -0.58 20.98
N ALA A 307 -38.28 -0.72 21.46
CA ALA A 307 -37.59 -2.00 21.55
C ALA A 307 -37.97 -2.69 22.86
N PRO A 308 -38.36 -3.98 22.83
CA PRO A 308 -38.49 -4.76 24.06
C PRO A 308 -37.14 -4.86 24.78
N VAL A 309 -37.17 -4.85 26.12
CA VAL A 309 -35.98 -4.91 27.00
C VAL A 309 -35.09 -6.10 26.61
N SER A 310 -33.79 -5.85 26.42
CA SER A 310 -32.85 -6.88 26.00
C SER A 310 -32.82 -8.04 27.01
N LYS A 311 -32.95 -9.27 26.51
CA LYS A 311 -32.78 -10.46 27.37
C LYS A 311 -31.29 -10.61 27.67
N ARG A 312 -30.88 -10.38 28.93
CA ARG A 312 -29.50 -10.52 29.47
C ARG A 312 -28.71 -11.72 28.91
N ARG A 313 -29.39 -12.84 28.62
CA ARG A 313 -28.82 -14.07 28.02
C ARG A 313 -28.20 -13.86 26.63
N ARG A 314 -28.74 -12.96 25.79
CA ARG A 314 -28.25 -12.71 24.42
C ARG A 314 -26.93 -11.91 24.42
N THR A 315 -26.79 -10.94 25.31
CA THR A 315 -25.56 -10.16 25.48
C THR A 315 -24.39 -11.04 25.95
N VAL A 316 -24.65 -11.97 26.87
CA VAL A 316 -23.64 -12.94 27.33
C VAL A 316 -23.17 -13.84 26.19
N LEU A 317 -24.11 -14.36 25.38
CA LEU A 317 -23.76 -15.21 24.23
C LEU A 317 -22.84 -14.48 23.25
N PHE A 318 -23.16 -13.23 22.89
CA PHE A 318 -22.29 -12.45 21.99
C PHE A 318 -20.89 -12.20 22.56
N ARG A 319 -20.76 -11.98 23.87
CA ARG A 319 -19.45 -11.83 24.51
C ARG A 319 -18.65 -13.13 24.48
N LEU A 320 -19.29 -14.27 24.75
CA LEU A 320 -18.66 -15.59 24.67
C LEU A 320 -18.22 -15.92 23.23
N SER A 321 -19.07 -15.63 22.24
CA SER A 321 -18.71 -15.81 20.83
C SER A 321 -17.57 -14.87 20.40
N ALA A 322 -17.55 -13.62 20.87
CA ALA A 322 -16.44 -12.70 20.63
C ALA A 322 -15.14 -13.21 21.25
N LEU A 323 -15.18 -13.69 22.49
CA LEU A 323 -14.03 -14.31 23.16
C LEU A 323 -13.53 -15.54 22.41
N ALA A 324 -14.43 -16.41 21.94
CA ALA A 324 -14.06 -17.57 21.14
C ALA A 324 -13.37 -17.16 19.82
N LEU A 325 -13.88 -16.12 19.13
CA LEU A 325 -13.24 -15.59 17.93
C LEU A 325 -11.87 -14.98 18.23
N ILE A 326 -11.74 -14.22 19.32
CA ILE A 326 -10.45 -13.67 19.77
C ILE A 326 -9.44 -14.80 20.03
N LEU A 327 -9.84 -15.84 20.75
CA LEU A 327 -8.99 -16.99 21.04
C LEU A 327 -8.58 -17.73 19.76
N LEU A 328 -9.50 -17.87 18.80
CA LEU A 328 -9.19 -18.45 17.49
C LEU A 328 -8.16 -17.62 16.73
N VAL A 329 -8.36 -16.30 16.68
CA VAL A 329 -7.41 -15.37 16.02
C VAL A 329 -6.05 -15.46 16.69
N VAL A 330 -5.98 -15.35 18.03
CA VAL A 330 -4.73 -15.48 18.80
C VAL A 330 -4.05 -16.82 18.53
N ALA A 331 -4.79 -17.93 18.55
CA ALA A 331 -4.22 -19.25 18.26
C ALA A 331 -3.65 -19.33 16.84
N SER A 332 -4.36 -18.79 15.85
CA SER A 332 -3.88 -18.78 14.45
C SER A 332 -2.67 -17.88 14.25
N THR A 333 -2.62 -16.71 14.90
CA THR A 333 -1.52 -15.75 14.75
C THR A 333 -0.31 -16.11 15.58
N SER A 334 -0.46 -16.86 16.68
CA SER A 334 0.67 -17.26 17.55
C SER A 334 1.70 -18.11 16.80
N ALA A 335 1.25 -19.02 15.93
CA ALA A 335 2.16 -19.81 15.10
C ALA A 335 2.97 -18.92 14.15
N PHE A 336 2.30 -17.93 13.55
CA PHE A 336 2.94 -16.94 12.71
C PHE A 336 3.95 -16.08 13.47
N TYR A 337 3.57 -15.55 14.64
CA TYR A 337 4.46 -14.75 15.48
C TYR A 337 5.67 -15.56 15.95
N HIS A 338 5.49 -16.82 16.29
CA HIS A 338 6.60 -17.70 16.61
C HIS A 338 7.56 -17.86 15.41
N ALA A 339 7.03 -18.09 14.20
CA ALA A 339 7.85 -18.20 12.99
C ALA A 339 8.59 -16.90 12.66
N TYR A 340 7.93 -15.74 12.81
CA TYR A 340 8.55 -14.42 12.69
C TYR A 340 9.68 -14.23 13.70
N LEU A 341 9.40 -14.45 15.00
CA LEU A 341 10.35 -14.20 16.08
C LEU A 341 11.57 -15.13 16.06
N THR A 342 11.45 -16.28 15.40
CA THR A 342 12.54 -17.24 15.22
C THR A 342 13.31 -17.03 13.91
N GLY A 343 12.93 -16.05 13.09
CA GLY A 343 13.55 -15.79 11.79
C GLY A 343 13.25 -16.87 10.74
N ALA A 344 12.26 -17.75 10.98
CA ALA A 344 11.92 -18.84 10.06
C ALA A 344 11.27 -18.35 8.75
N LEU A 345 10.89 -17.07 8.68
CA LEU A 345 10.21 -16.44 7.55
C LEU A 345 11.08 -15.45 6.78
N THR A 346 12.34 -15.24 7.17
CA THR A 346 13.21 -14.23 6.55
C THR A 346 14.28 -14.89 5.70
N THR A 347 14.29 -14.59 4.41
CA THR A 347 15.45 -14.83 3.54
C THR A 347 16.31 -13.57 3.48
N GLN A 348 17.59 -13.72 3.17
CA GLN A 348 18.45 -12.56 2.98
C GLN A 348 18.30 -12.06 1.53
N PRO A 349 17.72 -10.85 1.32
CA PRO A 349 17.57 -10.30 -0.02
C PRO A 349 18.93 -9.95 -0.61
N LEU A 350 19.01 -9.97 -1.95
CA LEU A 350 20.13 -9.37 -2.68
C LEU A 350 20.19 -7.87 -2.39
N THR A 351 21.40 -7.38 -2.15
CA THR A 351 21.69 -5.95 -1.94
C THR A 351 22.00 -5.29 -3.28
N ILE A 352 21.17 -4.34 -3.71
CA ILE A 352 21.27 -3.71 -5.03
C ILE A 352 21.41 -2.19 -4.84
N SER A 353 22.56 -1.63 -5.23
CA SER A 353 22.76 -0.17 -5.22
C SER A 353 22.09 0.46 -6.43
N HIS A 354 21.19 1.42 -6.20
CA HIS A 354 20.49 2.16 -7.24
C HIS A 354 21.45 3.14 -7.92
N ARG A 355 21.53 3.10 -9.26
CA ARG A 355 22.39 3.96 -10.09
C ARG A 355 23.87 3.99 -9.70
N GLY A 356 24.35 2.99 -8.97
CA GLY A 356 25.73 2.87 -8.49
C GLY A 356 26.15 3.84 -7.39
N VAL A 357 25.21 4.48 -6.69
CA VAL A 357 25.50 5.36 -5.56
C VAL A 357 25.16 4.71 -4.21
N ASP A 358 25.80 5.21 -3.16
CA ASP A 358 25.42 4.97 -1.77
C ASP A 358 25.49 6.30 -1.02
N ASN A 359 24.39 6.75 -0.42
CA ASN A 359 24.33 7.93 0.44
C ASN A 359 25.06 9.16 -0.15
N GLU A 360 24.66 9.54 -1.36
CA GLU A 360 25.17 10.70 -2.09
C GLU A 360 26.69 10.68 -2.38
N ASN A 361 27.36 9.51 -2.30
CA ASN A 361 28.82 9.36 -2.44
C ASN A 361 29.40 9.72 -3.83
N GLY A 362 28.57 10.09 -4.79
CA GLY A 362 28.98 10.36 -6.16
C GLY A 362 27.85 10.91 -7.02
N VAL A 363 28.13 10.98 -8.32
CA VAL A 363 27.12 11.30 -9.33
C VAL A 363 26.54 9.98 -9.84
N GLN A 364 25.21 9.87 -9.83
CA GLN A 364 24.50 8.68 -10.33
C GLN A 364 24.99 8.25 -11.71
N ASN A 365 24.98 6.94 -11.99
CA ASN A 365 25.25 6.40 -13.33
C ASN A 365 26.66 6.77 -13.86
N THR A 366 27.67 6.85 -12.98
CA THR A 366 29.06 7.16 -13.38
C THR A 366 30.06 6.14 -12.88
N ILE A 367 31.17 5.97 -13.61
CA ILE A 367 32.24 5.02 -13.26
C ILE A 367 32.85 5.31 -11.87
N PRO A 368 33.15 6.57 -11.49
CA PRO A 368 33.67 6.84 -10.14
C PRO A 368 32.70 6.42 -9.02
N ALA A 369 31.39 6.59 -9.23
CA ALA A 369 30.38 6.14 -8.27
C ALA A 369 30.34 4.61 -8.19
N LEU A 370 30.31 3.91 -9.34
CA LEU A 370 30.43 2.46 -9.41
C LEU A 370 31.64 1.94 -8.65
N GLU A 371 32.83 2.48 -8.91
CA GLU A 371 34.08 2.05 -8.27
C GLU A 371 34.10 2.35 -6.76
N ALA A 372 33.47 3.45 -6.34
CA ALA A 372 33.33 3.77 -4.92
C ALA A 372 32.39 2.79 -4.23
N THR A 373 31.20 2.58 -4.78
CA THR A 373 30.14 1.74 -4.19
C THR A 373 30.46 0.25 -4.25
N ALA A 374 31.17 -0.22 -5.30
CA ALA A 374 31.62 -1.61 -5.42
C ALA A 374 32.52 -2.05 -4.26
N LYS A 375 33.21 -1.11 -3.57
CA LYS A 375 34.02 -1.41 -2.37
C LYS A 375 33.17 -1.96 -1.22
N GLU A 376 31.89 -1.62 -1.19
CA GLU A 376 30.93 -2.15 -0.21
C GLU A 376 30.45 -3.55 -0.58
N LYS A 377 30.73 -4.02 -1.79
CA LYS A 377 30.35 -5.33 -2.33
C LYS A 377 28.83 -5.55 -2.34
N PRO A 378 28.03 -4.69 -3.00
CA PRO A 378 26.64 -5.04 -3.28
C PRO A 378 26.57 -6.29 -4.18
N ASP A 379 25.47 -7.03 -4.11
CA ASP A 379 25.24 -8.16 -5.01
C ASP A 379 25.10 -7.69 -6.46
N TYR A 380 24.47 -6.53 -6.66
CA TYR A 380 24.33 -5.86 -7.94
C TYR A 380 24.47 -4.34 -7.81
N VAL A 381 24.99 -3.69 -8.85
CA VAL A 381 24.82 -2.26 -9.07
C VAL A 381 23.81 -2.08 -10.19
N GLU A 382 22.70 -1.42 -9.89
CA GLU A 382 21.70 -1.03 -10.88
C GLU A 382 22.20 0.21 -11.65
N MET A 383 21.90 0.26 -12.95
CA MET A 383 22.27 1.37 -13.83
C MET A 383 21.36 1.47 -15.04
N ASP A 384 21.21 2.70 -15.56
CA ASP A 384 20.25 3.01 -16.61
C ASP A 384 20.91 3.25 -17.98
N LEU A 385 20.29 2.76 -19.05
CA LEU A 385 20.74 2.91 -20.43
C LEU A 385 19.71 3.60 -21.31
N HIS A 386 20.18 4.50 -22.18
CA HIS A 386 19.45 5.00 -23.36
C HIS A 386 20.24 4.73 -24.63
N GLU A 387 19.53 4.58 -25.76
CA GLU A 387 20.14 4.60 -27.08
C GLU A 387 20.53 6.03 -27.49
N THR A 388 21.69 6.18 -28.11
CA THR A 388 22.21 7.45 -28.64
C THR A 388 21.83 7.64 -30.11
N LYS A 389 22.04 8.85 -30.64
CA LYS A 389 21.78 9.18 -32.05
C LYS A 389 22.47 8.25 -33.05
N ASP A 390 23.65 7.74 -32.70
CA ASP A 390 24.49 6.85 -33.49
C ASP A 390 24.32 5.37 -33.09
N HIS A 391 23.18 5.02 -32.49
CA HIS A 391 22.79 3.64 -32.14
C HIS A 391 23.79 2.94 -31.20
N GLN A 392 24.43 3.72 -30.34
CA GLN A 392 25.24 3.22 -29.23
C GLN A 392 24.43 3.37 -27.91
N PHE A 393 25.02 2.98 -26.78
CA PHE A 393 24.36 3.03 -25.48
C PHE A 393 25.13 3.90 -24.50
N VAL A 394 24.42 4.86 -23.91
CA VAL A 394 24.95 5.78 -22.89
C VAL A 394 24.35 5.44 -21.53
N VAL A 395 25.14 5.59 -20.47
CA VAL A 395 24.70 5.37 -19.09
C VAL A 395 24.06 6.65 -18.55
N MET A 396 22.74 6.66 -18.42
CA MET A 396 21.93 7.84 -18.10
C MET A 396 20.52 7.44 -17.65
N HIS A 397 19.97 8.08 -16.61
CA HIS A 397 18.59 7.83 -16.18
C HIS A 397 17.57 8.64 -17.00
N ASP A 398 17.73 9.98 -17.02
CA ASP A 398 16.73 10.90 -17.56
C ASP A 398 16.85 11.07 -19.07
N GLU A 399 15.70 11.21 -19.75
CA GLU A 399 15.68 11.59 -21.16
C GLU A 399 16.17 13.04 -21.36
N ASN A 400 15.97 13.94 -20.39
CA ASN A 400 16.48 15.31 -20.47
C ASN A 400 17.77 15.48 -19.66
N LEU A 401 18.87 15.78 -20.35
CA LEU A 401 20.20 15.92 -19.76
C LEU A 401 20.40 17.21 -18.94
N SER A 402 19.44 18.14 -18.94
CA SER A 402 19.62 19.48 -18.39
C SER A 402 19.82 19.48 -16.88
N ALA A 403 19.13 18.61 -16.14
CA ALA A 403 19.24 18.57 -14.69
C ALA A 403 20.64 18.13 -14.25
N LEU A 404 21.15 17.05 -14.85
CA LEU A 404 22.40 16.43 -14.45
C LEU A 404 23.64 17.06 -15.11
N THR A 405 23.54 17.56 -16.35
CA THR A 405 24.69 18.04 -17.13
C THR A 405 24.63 19.53 -17.48
N GLY A 406 23.49 20.19 -17.24
CA GLY A 406 23.24 21.56 -17.70
C GLY A 406 22.98 21.69 -19.21
N ARG A 407 23.03 20.59 -19.98
CA ARG A 407 22.74 20.58 -21.41
C ARG A 407 21.26 20.25 -21.65
N ASN A 408 20.50 21.19 -22.20
CA ASN A 408 19.12 20.92 -22.63
C ASN A 408 19.10 20.17 -23.97
N ALA A 409 19.35 18.86 -23.91
CA ALA A 409 19.29 17.92 -25.01
C ALA A 409 18.89 16.54 -24.47
N ARG A 410 18.59 15.60 -25.36
CA ARG A 410 18.27 14.21 -25.00
C ARG A 410 19.34 13.25 -25.53
N PRO A 411 19.50 12.04 -24.96
CA PRO A 411 20.45 11.04 -25.46
C PRO A 411 20.37 10.81 -26.97
N HIS A 412 19.16 10.69 -27.53
CA HIS A 412 18.99 10.45 -28.97
C HIS A 412 19.27 11.68 -29.86
N ASP A 413 19.43 12.87 -29.28
CA ASP A 413 19.78 14.08 -30.04
C ASP A 413 21.30 14.16 -30.30
N LEU A 414 22.12 13.37 -29.58
CA LEU A 414 23.58 13.45 -29.56
C LEU A 414 24.24 12.09 -29.84
N THR A 415 25.41 12.11 -30.45
CA THR A 415 26.25 10.91 -30.60
C THR A 415 26.89 10.52 -29.27
N LEU A 416 27.28 9.25 -29.10
CA LEU A 416 27.98 8.80 -27.89
C LEU A 416 29.26 9.59 -27.62
N ALA A 417 30.00 9.94 -28.68
CA ALA A 417 31.19 10.77 -28.59
C ALA A 417 30.90 12.17 -28.05
N GLU A 418 29.77 12.78 -28.40
CA GLU A 418 29.35 14.08 -27.84
C GLU A 418 28.88 13.95 -26.38
N LEU A 419 28.14 12.89 -26.07
CA LEU A 419 27.60 12.64 -24.73
C LEU A 419 28.71 12.41 -23.71
N THR A 420 29.71 11.60 -24.04
CA THR A 420 30.85 11.29 -23.15
C THR A 420 31.76 12.50 -22.87
N GLN A 421 31.62 13.60 -23.62
CA GLN A 421 32.28 14.87 -23.30
C GLN A 421 31.55 15.67 -22.22
N LEU A 422 30.27 15.39 -21.98
CA LEU A 422 29.48 16.09 -20.96
C LEU A 422 29.96 15.71 -19.56
N THR A 423 29.82 16.65 -18.64
CA THR A 423 30.10 16.43 -17.22
C THR A 423 28.77 16.44 -16.46
N ALA A 424 28.45 15.30 -15.88
CA ALA A 424 27.35 15.12 -14.95
C ALA A 424 27.74 15.68 -13.57
N ARG A 425 26.80 16.33 -12.88
CA ARG A 425 26.98 16.98 -11.58
C ARG A 425 25.78 16.73 -10.69
N GLU A 426 26.05 16.27 -9.49
CA GLU A 426 25.06 15.93 -8.47
C GLU A 426 25.79 15.80 -7.13
N ASN A 427 25.13 16.04 -6.00
CA ASN A 427 25.68 15.81 -4.65
C ASN A 427 27.04 16.52 -4.37
N GLY A 428 27.33 17.62 -5.08
CA GLY A 428 28.64 18.29 -5.01
C GLY A 428 29.78 17.58 -5.75
N HIS A 429 29.50 16.45 -6.39
CA HIS A 429 30.42 15.68 -7.22
C HIS A 429 30.28 16.04 -8.71
N ALA A 430 31.29 15.65 -9.49
CA ALA A 430 31.28 15.79 -10.93
C ALA A 430 32.03 14.64 -11.59
N ALA A 431 31.45 14.06 -12.63
CA ALA A 431 32.06 12.99 -13.40
C ALA A 431 31.66 13.08 -14.88
N LYS A 432 32.41 12.41 -15.76
CA LYS A 432 32.03 12.31 -17.16
C LYS A 432 30.86 11.34 -17.32
N VAL A 433 29.96 11.66 -18.25
CA VAL A 433 28.95 10.70 -18.70
C VAL A 433 29.67 9.52 -19.34
N ALA A 434 29.27 8.29 -18.98
CA ALA A 434 29.93 7.08 -19.44
C ALA A 434 29.22 6.46 -20.65
N SER A 435 30.00 5.84 -21.54
CA SER A 435 29.45 4.85 -22.46
C SER A 435 29.15 3.55 -21.71
N PHE A 436 28.23 2.73 -22.22
CA PHE A 436 27.99 1.44 -21.61
C PHE A 436 29.21 0.51 -21.73
N ASP A 437 29.98 0.58 -22.82
CA ASP A 437 31.19 -0.24 -22.96
C ASP A 437 32.23 0.08 -21.88
N ASP A 438 32.46 1.36 -21.61
CA ASP A 438 33.41 1.80 -20.57
C ASP A 438 32.90 1.46 -19.18
N TYR A 439 31.60 1.64 -18.92
CA TYR A 439 31.00 1.31 -17.63
C TYR A 439 31.02 -0.19 -17.35
N LEU A 440 30.67 -1.02 -18.35
CA LEU A 440 30.72 -2.47 -18.24
C LEU A 440 32.15 -2.96 -18.05
N ALA A 441 33.13 -2.40 -18.78
CA ALA A 441 34.54 -2.73 -18.58
C ALA A 441 35.04 -2.35 -17.17
N ALA A 442 34.60 -1.22 -16.63
CA ALA A 442 34.92 -0.82 -15.26
C ALA A 442 34.30 -1.78 -14.23
N ALA A 443 33.05 -2.20 -14.44
CA ALA A 443 32.36 -3.18 -13.60
C ALA A 443 33.06 -4.55 -13.61
N GLU A 444 33.43 -5.04 -14.80
CA GLU A 444 34.22 -6.27 -14.99
C GLU A 444 35.56 -6.19 -14.26
N ALA A 445 36.26 -5.05 -14.34
CA ALA A 445 37.56 -4.83 -13.70
C ALA A 445 37.50 -4.89 -12.16
N VAL A 446 36.36 -4.53 -11.56
CA VAL A 446 36.12 -4.63 -10.12
C VAL A 446 35.28 -5.85 -9.72
N HIS A 447 34.97 -6.73 -10.67
CA HIS A 447 34.12 -7.91 -10.52
C HIS A 447 32.73 -7.61 -9.92
N GLN A 448 32.15 -6.46 -10.27
CA GLN A 448 30.83 -6.05 -9.84
C GLN A 448 29.78 -6.46 -10.87
N LYS A 449 28.77 -7.22 -10.44
CA LYS A 449 27.63 -7.55 -11.30
C LYS A 449 26.69 -6.36 -11.45
N LEU A 450 26.04 -6.27 -12.59
CA LEU A 450 25.12 -5.20 -12.96
C LEU A 450 23.67 -5.68 -13.05
N LEU A 451 22.75 -4.82 -12.62
CA LEU A 451 21.34 -4.88 -12.98
C LEU A 451 21.09 -3.73 -13.98
N VAL A 452 20.99 -4.08 -15.26
CA VAL A 452 20.93 -3.09 -16.34
C VAL A 452 19.47 -2.71 -16.64
N GLU A 453 19.08 -1.47 -16.39
CA GLU A 453 17.81 -0.90 -16.86
C GLU A 453 17.93 -0.41 -18.30
N ILE A 454 17.16 -1.01 -19.20
CA ILE A 454 17.01 -0.47 -20.56
C ILE A 454 15.81 0.47 -20.55
N LYS A 455 16.06 1.77 -20.67
CA LYS A 455 15.03 2.79 -20.89
C LYS A 455 14.71 2.84 -22.38
N THR A 456 13.43 3.01 -22.69
CA THR A 456 12.98 3.16 -24.07
C THR A 456 12.25 4.47 -24.28
N THR A 457 12.37 5.00 -25.49
CA THR A 457 11.68 6.19 -25.96
C THR A 457 11.05 5.93 -27.33
N PRO A 458 10.02 6.68 -27.74
CA PRO A 458 9.50 6.60 -29.11
C PRO A 458 10.52 6.98 -30.21
N CYS A 459 11.68 7.52 -29.85
CA CYS A 459 12.75 7.92 -30.78
C CYS A 459 13.82 6.85 -30.99
N ASP A 460 13.79 5.76 -30.24
CA ASP A 460 14.74 4.65 -30.38
C ASP A 460 14.62 3.98 -31.75
N SER A 461 15.71 3.38 -32.21
CA SER A 461 15.75 2.68 -33.48
C SER A 461 14.95 1.39 -33.43
N PRO A 462 14.30 0.98 -34.54
CA PRO A 462 13.65 -0.33 -34.62
C PRO A 462 14.59 -1.51 -34.32
N GLU A 463 15.88 -1.34 -34.60
CA GLU A 463 16.94 -2.32 -34.38
C GLU A 463 17.65 -2.20 -33.02
N MET A 464 17.24 -1.27 -32.14
CA MET A 464 17.90 -0.98 -30.86
C MET A 464 18.17 -2.25 -30.04
N MET A 465 17.15 -3.11 -29.90
CA MET A 465 17.30 -4.38 -29.18
C MET A 465 18.26 -5.36 -29.85
N ASP A 466 18.34 -5.35 -31.19
CA ASP A 466 19.26 -6.22 -31.92
C ASP A 466 20.70 -5.73 -31.75
N HIS A 467 20.93 -4.42 -31.82
CA HIS A 467 22.22 -3.82 -31.51
C HIS A 467 22.65 -4.13 -30.06
N PHE A 468 21.74 -3.98 -29.09
CA PHE A 468 22.02 -4.29 -27.68
C PHE A 468 22.39 -5.76 -27.50
N ILE A 469 21.56 -6.68 -28.01
CA ILE A 469 21.76 -8.12 -27.84
C ILE A 469 23.06 -8.57 -28.51
N GLN A 470 23.32 -8.10 -29.72
CA GLN A 470 24.53 -8.48 -30.46
C GLN A 470 25.80 -8.06 -29.73
N ARG A 471 25.80 -6.89 -29.10
CA ARG A 471 26.99 -6.31 -28.47
C ARG A 471 27.21 -6.78 -27.04
N TYR A 472 26.14 -6.90 -26.24
CA TYR A 472 26.28 -7.03 -24.79
C TYR A 472 25.81 -8.38 -24.23
N ALA A 473 24.86 -9.08 -24.87
CA ALA A 473 24.21 -10.24 -24.23
C ALA A 473 25.18 -11.35 -23.79
N GLN A 474 26.24 -11.61 -24.56
CA GLN A 474 27.24 -12.63 -24.19
C GLN A 474 28.11 -12.22 -22.99
N ARG A 475 28.48 -10.94 -22.90
CA ARG A 475 29.23 -10.40 -21.74
C ARG A 475 28.36 -10.46 -20.49
N LEU A 476 27.14 -9.94 -20.57
CA LEU A 476 26.17 -9.98 -19.47
C LEU A 476 25.90 -11.41 -18.96
N LEU A 477 25.84 -12.39 -19.85
CA LEU A 477 25.70 -13.80 -19.46
C LEU A 477 26.95 -14.35 -18.76
N ALA A 478 28.14 -13.98 -19.22
CA ALA A 478 29.41 -14.41 -18.64
C ALA A 478 29.62 -13.83 -17.24
N ASP A 479 29.22 -12.58 -17.03
CA ASP A 479 29.39 -11.86 -15.76
C ASP A 479 28.22 -12.08 -14.78
N HIS A 480 27.20 -12.85 -15.19
CA HIS A 480 25.98 -13.12 -14.43
C HIS A 480 25.16 -11.86 -14.08
N ASP A 481 25.20 -10.90 -15.00
CA ASP A 481 24.40 -9.69 -14.96
C ASP A 481 22.92 -10.00 -15.21
N GLN A 482 22.08 -9.03 -14.88
CA GLN A 482 20.64 -9.10 -15.04
C GLN A 482 20.15 -7.87 -15.80
N VAL A 483 19.00 -7.97 -16.44
CA VAL A 483 18.37 -6.85 -17.15
C VAL A 483 16.97 -6.62 -16.59
N HIS A 484 16.54 -5.38 -16.51
CA HIS A 484 15.14 -5.04 -16.26
C HIS A 484 14.70 -3.85 -17.10
N SER A 485 13.39 -3.68 -17.27
CA SER A 485 12.84 -2.55 -18.01
C SER A 485 11.37 -2.32 -17.66
N LEU A 486 10.92 -1.07 -17.73
CA LEU A 486 9.52 -0.68 -17.73
C LEU A 486 8.81 -1.00 -19.07
N ASP A 487 9.57 -1.30 -20.12
CA ASP A 487 9.04 -1.63 -21.44
C ASP A 487 8.87 -3.15 -21.60
N TYR A 488 7.63 -3.57 -21.77
CA TYR A 488 7.28 -4.97 -21.98
C TYR A 488 7.87 -5.54 -23.29
N HIS A 489 8.10 -4.71 -24.31
CA HIS A 489 8.73 -5.13 -25.55
C HIS A 489 10.19 -5.57 -25.32
N VAL A 490 10.95 -4.82 -24.51
CA VAL A 490 12.31 -5.18 -24.11
C VAL A 490 12.31 -6.53 -23.40
N VAL A 491 11.43 -6.67 -22.40
CA VAL A 491 11.31 -7.90 -21.61
C VAL A 491 11.00 -9.10 -22.51
N THR A 492 9.96 -8.99 -23.35
CA THR A 492 9.55 -10.10 -24.22
C THR A 492 10.59 -10.44 -25.29
N THR A 493 11.30 -9.45 -25.84
CA THR A 493 12.37 -9.65 -26.82
C THR A 493 13.55 -10.38 -26.21
N LEU A 494 14.02 -9.99 -25.03
CA LEU A 494 15.11 -10.67 -24.33
C LEU A 494 14.72 -12.09 -23.90
N ARG A 495 13.53 -12.28 -23.32
CA ARG A 495 13.04 -13.61 -22.94
C ARG A 495 12.87 -14.54 -24.15
N LYS A 496 12.69 -14.00 -25.36
CA LYS A 496 12.60 -14.77 -26.62
C LYS A 496 13.96 -15.03 -27.26
N LYS A 497 14.84 -14.02 -27.37
CA LYS A 497 16.12 -14.11 -28.11
C LYS A 497 17.28 -14.60 -27.23
N VAL A 498 17.24 -14.32 -25.93
CA VAL A 498 18.29 -14.68 -24.96
C VAL A 498 17.64 -15.24 -23.67
N PRO A 499 16.92 -16.37 -23.73
CA PRO A 499 16.08 -16.88 -22.63
C PRO A 499 16.85 -17.26 -21.35
N THR A 500 18.17 -17.37 -21.41
CA THR A 500 19.03 -17.63 -20.24
C THR A 500 19.40 -16.35 -19.47
N LEU A 501 19.33 -15.18 -20.12
CA LEU A 501 19.55 -13.91 -19.44
C LEU A 501 18.36 -13.62 -18.54
N LYS A 502 18.61 -13.37 -17.26
CA LYS A 502 17.55 -13.03 -16.32
C LYS A 502 17.01 -11.64 -16.68
N THR A 503 15.71 -11.58 -16.98
CA THR A 503 15.06 -10.34 -17.39
C THR A 503 13.82 -10.07 -16.55
N PHE A 504 13.80 -8.95 -15.84
CA PHE A 504 12.72 -8.56 -14.94
C PHE A 504 11.84 -7.49 -15.58
N PHE A 505 10.55 -7.51 -15.26
CA PHE A 505 9.63 -6.46 -15.67
C PHE A 505 9.41 -5.49 -14.54
N ILE A 506 9.74 -4.22 -14.75
CA ILE A 506 9.54 -3.17 -13.76
C ILE A 506 8.06 -2.78 -13.77
N LEU A 507 7.43 -2.76 -12.59
CA LEU A 507 6.05 -2.33 -12.43
C LEU A 507 5.97 -1.30 -11.29
N PRO A 508 5.62 -0.03 -11.61
CA PRO A 508 5.47 1.01 -10.61
C PRO A 508 4.19 0.83 -9.78
N TYR A 509 3.27 -0.03 -10.24
CA TYR A 509 2.03 -0.29 -9.55
C TYR A 509 1.41 -1.62 -10.00
N THR A 510 1.01 -2.48 -9.05
CA THR A 510 0.40 -3.80 -9.35
C THR A 510 -0.96 -3.97 -8.69
N LEU A 511 -2.04 -3.89 -9.47
CA LEU A 511 -3.40 -4.19 -9.00
C LEU A 511 -3.73 -5.69 -9.00
N VAL A 512 -3.30 -6.35 -10.09
CA VAL A 512 -3.54 -7.75 -10.36
C VAL A 512 -2.20 -8.33 -10.77
N PHE A 513 -1.81 -9.45 -10.15
CA PHE A 513 -0.53 -10.06 -10.43
C PHE A 513 -0.38 -10.40 -11.93
N PRO A 514 0.68 -9.90 -12.58
CA PRO A 514 0.90 -10.09 -14.02
C PRO A 514 1.14 -11.56 -14.40
N ALA A 515 0.96 -11.87 -15.68
CA ALA A 515 1.26 -13.15 -16.29
C ALA A 515 2.15 -12.90 -17.52
N THR A 516 3.45 -12.71 -17.28
CA THR A 516 4.45 -12.39 -18.30
C THR A 516 5.53 -13.48 -18.38
N PRO A 517 6.31 -13.55 -19.47
CA PRO A 517 7.44 -14.47 -19.58
C PRO A 517 8.70 -14.02 -18.79
N ALA A 518 8.60 -12.93 -18.02
CA ALA A 518 9.73 -12.37 -17.27
C ALA A 518 10.30 -13.40 -16.27
N SER A 519 11.61 -13.31 -16.00
CA SER A 519 12.27 -14.08 -14.94
C SER A 519 11.84 -13.63 -13.54
N GLY A 520 11.27 -12.45 -13.42
CA GLY A 520 10.89 -11.82 -12.17
C GLY A 520 10.29 -10.44 -12.41
N TYR A 521 10.04 -9.71 -11.32
CA TYR A 521 9.52 -8.34 -11.37
C TYR A 521 10.32 -7.44 -10.44
N THR A 522 10.45 -6.18 -10.84
CA THR A 522 10.98 -5.11 -10.00
C THR A 522 9.80 -4.21 -9.64
N LEU A 523 9.31 -4.32 -8.40
CA LEU A 523 8.06 -3.74 -7.94
C LEU A 523 8.31 -2.56 -7.02
N GLU A 524 7.50 -1.51 -7.18
CA GLU A 524 7.54 -0.38 -6.27
C GLU A 524 7.08 -0.82 -4.86
N SER A 525 7.85 -0.45 -3.84
CA SER A 525 7.77 -0.96 -2.46
C SER A 525 6.40 -0.76 -1.79
N THR A 526 5.69 0.33 -2.08
CA THR A 526 4.36 0.62 -1.50
C THR A 526 3.28 -0.33 -2.01
N THR A 527 3.51 -0.96 -3.16
CA THR A 527 2.55 -1.87 -3.80
C THR A 527 2.89 -3.34 -3.60
N LEU A 528 4.04 -3.62 -2.96
CA LEU A 528 4.45 -4.98 -2.63
C LEU A 528 3.62 -5.54 -1.47
N SER A 529 3.29 -6.82 -1.55
CA SER A 529 2.63 -7.58 -0.49
C SER A 529 3.08 -9.04 -0.53
N THR A 530 2.92 -9.76 0.58
CA THR A 530 3.22 -11.21 0.66
C THR A 530 2.43 -12.02 -0.37
N THR A 531 1.19 -11.61 -0.67
CA THR A 531 0.39 -12.28 -1.71
C THR A 531 1.01 -12.16 -3.10
N VAL A 532 1.71 -11.06 -3.38
CA VAL A 532 2.40 -10.84 -4.66
C VAL A 532 3.68 -11.67 -4.74
N THR A 533 4.47 -11.72 -3.66
CA THR A 533 5.69 -12.55 -3.60
C THR A 533 5.35 -14.03 -3.67
N ASP A 534 4.37 -14.51 -2.89
CA ASP A 534 3.87 -15.89 -2.96
C ASP A 534 3.46 -16.30 -4.39
N GLN A 535 2.76 -15.41 -5.10
CA GLN A 535 2.31 -15.67 -6.47
C GLN A 535 3.47 -15.69 -7.47
N ALA A 536 4.51 -14.90 -7.24
CA ALA A 536 5.73 -14.89 -8.05
C ALA A 536 6.56 -16.15 -7.81
N HIS A 537 6.82 -16.49 -6.55
CA HIS A 537 7.58 -17.68 -6.16
C HIS A 537 6.90 -18.98 -6.57
N ALA A 538 5.56 -19.05 -6.51
CA ALA A 538 4.79 -20.17 -7.06
C ALA A 538 4.96 -20.37 -8.58
N ARG A 539 5.49 -19.37 -9.28
CA ARG A 539 5.84 -19.41 -10.71
C ARG A 539 7.36 -19.39 -10.96
N HIS A 540 8.16 -19.55 -9.92
CA HIS A 540 9.63 -19.44 -9.97
C HIS A 540 10.11 -18.08 -10.52
N GLN A 541 9.36 -17.01 -10.23
CA GLN A 541 9.68 -15.64 -10.60
C GLN A 541 10.18 -14.89 -9.35
N ALA A 542 11.32 -14.21 -9.45
CA ALA A 542 11.90 -13.43 -8.35
C ALA A 542 11.28 -12.01 -8.26
N ILE A 543 11.30 -11.41 -7.07
CA ILE A 543 10.78 -10.07 -6.80
C ILE A 543 11.87 -9.17 -6.22
N TYR A 544 12.14 -8.06 -6.88
CA TYR A 544 12.98 -6.97 -6.35
C TYR A 544 12.11 -5.78 -5.96
N ALA A 545 12.36 -5.20 -4.79
CA ALA A 545 11.67 -4.00 -4.32
C ALA A 545 12.48 -2.74 -4.69
N TRP A 546 11.82 -1.68 -5.14
CA TRP A 546 12.44 -0.38 -5.40
C TRP A 546 11.52 0.79 -5.00
N THR A 547 12.03 2.00 -4.73
CA THR A 547 13.37 2.27 -4.18
C THR A 547 13.22 2.36 -2.66
N VAL A 548 14.00 1.56 -1.92
CA VAL A 548 13.78 1.38 -0.47
C VAL A 548 14.93 2.02 0.28
N ASN A 549 14.70 3.20 0.86
CA ASN A 549 15.78 4.04 1.40
C ASN A 549 15.80 4.11 2.94
N ASP A 550 14.71 3.77 3.61
CA ASP A 550 14.63 3.73 5.07
C ASP A 550 14.70 2.31 5.63
N SER A 551 15.22 2.20 6.86
CA SER A 551 15.42 0.91 7.52
C SER A 551 14.11 0.17 7.81
N ASP A 552 13.01 0.90 8.03
CA ASP A 552 11.73 0.30 8.42
C ASP A 552 11.11 -0.43 7.21
N ASP A 553 11.19 0.15 6.02
CA ASP A 553 10.78 -0.50 4.78
C ASP A 553 11.77 -1.58 4.34
N MET A 554 13.08 -1.45 4.58
CA MET A 554 14.05 -2.54 4.31
C MET A 554 13.70 -3.82 5.09
N GLN A 555 13.36 -3.68 6.38
CA GLN A 555 12.92 -4.81 7.21
C GLN A 555 11.60 -5.39 6.70
N LYS A 556 10.67 -4.52 6.30
CA LYS A 556 9.37 -4.90 5.74
C LYS A 556 9.52 -5.69 4.44
N MET A 557 10.37 -5.26 3.51
CA MET A 557 10.64 -5.97 2.26
C MET A 557 11.26 -7.34 2.51
N THR A 558 12.19 -7.43 3.46
CA THR A 558 12.81 -8.70 3.87
C THR A 558 11.78 -9.70 4.40
N PHE A 559 10.83 -9.24 5.22
CA PHE A 559 9.76 -10.09 5.72
C PHE A 559 8.72 -10.47 4.66
N MET A 560 8.51 -9.61 3.66
CA MET A 560 7.67 -9.95 2.50
C MET A 560 8.32 -10.99 1.59
N ASP A 561 9.52 -11.47 1.93
CA ASP A 561 10.31 -12.41 1.14
C ASP A 561 10.65 -11.84 -0.24
N ALA A 562 11.00 -10.54 -0.29
CA ALA A 562 11.59 -9.95 -1.48
C ALA A 562 12.97 -10.57 -1.73
N ASP A 563 13.23 -11.00 -2.96
CA ASP A 563 14.51 -11.61 -3.36
C ASP A 563 15.65 -10.59 -3.49
N GLY A 564 15.32 -9.30 -3.57
CA GLY A 564 16.30 -8.22 -3.70
C GLY A 564 15.73 -6.85 -3.34
N ILE A 565 16.58 -5.95 -2.87
CA ILE A 565 16.21 -4.58 -2.48
C ILE A 565 17.12 -3.60 -3.23
N ILE A 566 16.51 -2.73 -4.02
CA ILE A 566 17.14 -1.62 -4.74
C ILE A 566 17.06 -0.37 -3.86
N THR A 567 18.22 0.24 -3.57
CA THR A 567 18.33 1.33 -2.60
C THR A 567 19.40 2.34 -2.99
N ASP A 568 19.18 3.61 -2.66
CA ASP A 568 20.21 4.66 -2.65
C ASP A 568 21.07 4.62 -1.37
N GLN A 569 20.68 3.81 -0.37
CA GLN A 569 21.25 3.74 0.97
C GLN A 569 21.79 2.33 1.26
N LEU A 570 22.73 1.86 0.44
CA LEU A 570 23.34 0.53 0.51
C LEU A 570 24.00 0.25 1.88
N ALA A 571 24.72 1.21 2.45
CA ALA A 571 25.36 1.05 3.76
C ALA A 571 24.31 0.86 4.87
N THR A 572 23.19 1.59 4.78
CA THR A 572 22.04 1.43 5.67
C THR A 572 21.42 0.05 5.49
N LEU A 573 21.17 -0.40 4.26
CA LEU A 573 20.62 -1.73 3.97
C LEU A 573 21.50 -2.84 4.56
N LYS A 574 22.81 -2.79 4.32
CA LYS A 574 23.75 -3.77 4.89
C LYS A 574 23.73 -3.76 6.42
N THR A 575 23.64 -2.58 7.03
CA THR A 575 23.55 -2.43 8.48
C THR A 575 22.24 -3.01 9.01
N THR A 576 21.11 -2.71 8.37
CA THR A 576 19.78 -3.23 8.72
C THR A 576 19.75 -4.75 8.60
N LEU A 577 20.22 -5.33 7.49
CA LEU A 577 20.26 -6.78 7.31
C LEU A 577 21.18 -7.48 8.34
N ARG A 578 22.31 -6.86 8.70
CA ARG A 578 23.16 -7.37 9.79
C ARG A 578 22.45 -7.33 11.12
N GLN A 579 21.82 -6.20 11.47
CA GLN A 579 21.06 -6.07 12.72
C GLN A 579 19.89 -7.07 12.81
N MET A 580 19.25 -7.39 11.69
CA MET A 580 18.23 -8.42 11.62
C MET A 580 18.80 -9.83 11.81
N ASN A 581 20.00 -10.09 11.31
CA ASN A 581 20.66 -11.40 11.38
C ASN A 581 21.43 -11.64 12.70
N ASP A 582 21.89 -10.58 13.36
CA ASP A 582 22.67 -10.62 14.62
C ASP A 582 21.79 -10.85 15.86
N HIS A 583 20.78 -11.72 15.74
CA HIS A 583 19.85 -12.11 16.81
C HIS A 583 19.27 -10.91 17.59
N PRO A 584 18.47 -10.05 16.93
CA PRO A 584 17.85 -8.90 17.60
C PRO A 584 17.04 -9.35 18.81
N SER A 585 17.04 -8.55 19.89
CA SER A 585 16.23 -8.84 21.07
C SER A 585 14.76 -8.96 20.65
N TYR A 586 13.98 -9.77 21.36
CA TYR A 586 12.57 -9.90 21.01
C TYR A 586 11.82 -8.57 21.23
N ALA A 587 12.30 -7.72 22.13
CA ALA A 587 11.80 -6.35 22.29
C ALA A 587 12.00 -5.52 21.01
N ASP A 588 13.17 -5.62 20.36
CA ASP A 588 13.43 -4.90 19.12
C ASP A 588 12.62 -5.48 17.96
N GLN A 589 12.49 -6.81 17.89
CA GLN A 589 11.63 -7.46 16.90
C GLN A 589 10.13 -7.10 17.08
N LEU A 590 9.68 -6.90 18.33
CA LEU A 590 8.34 -6.37 18.64
C LEU A 590 8.18 -4.94 18.11
N LEU A 591 9.17 -4.07 18.37
CA LEU A 591 9.13 -2.68 17.93
C LEU A 591 9.11 -2.61 16.40
N ASN A 592 9.99 -3.38 15.73
CA ASN A 592 10.03 -3.52 14.28
C ASN A 592 8.68 -4.03 13.74
N TYR A 593 8.06 -5.00 14.41
CA TYR A 593 6.72 -5.46 14.03
C TYR A 593 5.69 -4.30 14.08
N MET A 594 5.77 -3.47 15.11
CA MET A 594 4.86 -2.35 15.33
C MET A 594 5.06 -1.21 14.33
N THR A 595 6.30 -0.84 14.01
CA THR A 595 6.59 0.27 13.08
C THR A 595 6.36 -0.15 11.62
N SER A 596 6.81 -1.35 11.25
CA SER A 596 6.81 -1.81 9.86
C SER A 596 5.54 -2.57 9.43
N PHE A 597 4.83 -3.27 10.33
CA PHE A 597 3.70 -4.14 9.93
C PHE A 597 2.34 -3.72 10.48
N SER A 598 2.27 -3.01 11.61
CA SER A 598 0.98 -2.65 12.23
C SER A 598 0.20 -1.52 11.50
N SER A 599 0.86 -0.85 10.56
CA SER A 599 0.37 0.38 9.91
C SER A 599 -0.38 0.16 8.58
N GLY A 600 -0.37 -1.03 7.95
CA GLY A 600 -0.96 -1.24 6.62
C GLY A 600 -1.47 -2.65 6.29
N ASP A 601 -1.74 -2.90 4.99
CA ASP A 601 -2.26 -4.15 4.38
C ASP A 601 -1.36 -5.39 4.54
N ASN A 602 -0.24 -5.24 5.24
CA ASN A 602 0.83 -6.24 5.36
C ASN A 602 0.77 -7.03 6.67
N SER A 603 -0.24 -6.77 7.50
CA SER A 603 -0.67 -7.74 8.50
C SER A 603 -1.20 -8.97 7.74
N PRO A 604 -0.73 -10.19 8.04
CA PRO A 604 -1.31 -11.42 7.46
C PRO A 604 -2.81 -11.63 7.82
N PHE A 605 -3.41 -10.72 8.60
CA PHE A 605 -4.78 -10.77 9.12
C PHE A 605 -5.49 -9.42 9.08
#